data_AF-M6ZYE3-F1
#
_entry.id   AF-M6ZYE3-F1
#
_cell.length_a   1.000
_cell.length_b   1.000
_cell.length_c   1.000
_cell.angle_alpha   90.00
_cell.angle_beta   90.00
_cell.angle_gamma   90.00
#
_symmetry.space_group_name_H-M   'P 1'
#
loop_
_entity.id
_entity.type
_entity.pdbx_description
1 polymer ?
#
loop_
_entity_poly.entity_id
_entity_poly.type
_entity_poly.pdbx_seq_one_letter_code
_entity_poly.pdbx_strand_id
1 'polypeptide(L)'
;MNHIVYKNLKNYKYQLVKSYNFQTEIKTDLSLKIGKSEVKVFVNLDPEGLLKIEAGYAWDGPSGPTIDTKTFIRGSLIHDALYQLMREEKLDRIKYRENADQLLKKFV
;
A
#
# COMPACT_ATOMS: atom_id res chain seq x y z
N MET A 1 -10.87 -14.17 6.41
CA MET A 1 -10.74 -14.11 4.94
C MET A 1 -9.91 -12.87 4.59
N ASN A 2 -8.60 -13.02 4.37
CA ASN A 2 -7.67 -11.89 4.25
C ASN A 2 -7.07 -11.83 2.84
N HIS A 3 -7.90 -11.90 1.80
CA HIS A 3 -7.46 -11.94 0.41
C HIS A 3 -7.81 -10.63 -0.29
N ILE A 4 -6.89 -10.15 -1.11
CA ILE A 4 -7.12 -9.02 -2.02
C ILE A 4 -7.63 -9.55 -3.36
N VAL A 5 -8.47 -8.76 -4.03
CA VAL A 5 -8.95 -9.07 -5.38
C VAL A 5 -8.31 -8.07 -6.33
N TYR A 6 -7.61 -8.55 -7.35
CA TYR A 6 -6.88 -7.71 -8.30
C TYR A 6 -6.93 -8.28 -9.72
N LYS A 7 -6.63 -7.43 -10.69
CA LYS A 7 -6.45 -7.79 -12.11
C LYS A 7 -5.08 -7.34 -12.60
N ASN A 8 -4.58 -7.99 -13.65
CA ASN A 8 -3.29 -7.64 -14.24
C ASN A 8 -3.41 -6.44 -15.19
N LEU A 9 -2.39 -5.60 -15.23
CA LEU A 9 -2.26 -4.45 -16.14
C LEU A 9 -0.99 -4.59 -17.01
N LYS A 10 -0.84 -3.74 -18.03
CA LYS A 10 0.32 -3.73 -18.94
C LYS A 10 1.50 -2.87 -18.44
N ASN A 11 1.24 -1.69 -17.85
CA ASN A 11 2.29 -0.75 -17.41
C ASN A 11 2.59 -0.90 -15.92
N TYR A 12 1.55 -0.88 -15.07
CA TYR A 12 1.59 -1.43 -13.72
C TYR A 12 1.34 -2.94 -13.79
N LYS A 13 1.77 -3.72 -12.80
CA LYS A 13 1.50 -5.18 -12.83
C LYS A 13 0.08 -5.50 -12.36
N TYR A 14 -0.41 -4.81 -11.33
CA TYR A 14 -1.67 -5.15 -10.68
C TYR A 14 -2.56 -3.93 -10.45
N GLN A 15 -3.87 -4.12 -10.47
CA GLN A 15 -4.86 -3.13 -10.04
C GLN A 15 -5.88 -3.75 -9.10
N LEU A 16 -6.15 -3.07 -7.99
CA LEU A 16 -7.05 -3.52 -6.95
C LEU A 16 -8.49 -3.40 -7.44
N VAL A 17 -9.25 -4.49 -7.37
CA VAL A 17 -10.67 -4.55 -7.79
C VAL A 17 -11.60 -4.23 -6.62
N LYS A 18 -11.19 -4.55 -5.39
CA LYS A 18 -11.97 -4.30 -4.18
C LYS A 18 -11.11 -3.62 -3.12
N SER A 19 -11.62 -2.56 -2.52
CA SER A 19 -10.90 -1.81 -1.49
C SER A 19 -10.42 -2.73 -0.37
N TYR A 20 -9.23 -2.43 0.14
CA TYR A 20 -8.54 -3.24 1.13
C TYR A 20 -8.09 -2.35 2.29
N ASN A 21 -8.37 -2.81 3.51
CA ASN A 21 -7.98 -2.13 4.73
C ASN A 21 -6.94 -2.97 5.47
N PHE A 22 -5.91 -2.32 5.98
CA PHE A 22 -4.86 -2.97 6.73
C PHE A 22 -4.42 -2.11 7.91
N GLN A 23 -4.37 -2.72 9.10
CA GLN A 23 -3.88 -2.06 10.30
C GLN A 23 -2.35 -2.12 10.31
N THR A 24 -1.72 -0.96 10.16
CA THR A 24 -0.27 -0.80 10.29
C THR A 24 0.12 -0.41 11.71
N GLU A 25 1.40 -0.52 12.03
CA GLU A 25 2.02 0.02 13.25
C GLU A 25 2.49 1.49 13.04
N ILE A 26 2.29 2.05 11.85
CA ILE A 26 2.74 3.40 11.49
C ILE A 26 1.68 4.41 11.92
N LYS A 27 1.94 5.13 13.02
CA LYS A 27 1.10 6.24 13.49
C LYS A 27 1.62 7.58 12.99
N THR A 28 0.69 8.46 12.68
CA THR A 28 0.95 9.80 12.12
C THR A 28 0.10 10.84 12.84
N ASP A 29 0.50 12.11 12.80
CA ASP A 29 -0.24 13.17 13.50
C ASP A 29 -1.53 13.56 12.77
N LEU A 30 -1.59 13.33 11.46
CA LEU A 30 -2.68 13.73 10.58
C LEU A 30 -2.96 12.64 9.54
N SER A 31 -4.19 12.60 9.00
CA SER A 31 -4.52 11.68 7.91
C SER A 31 -3.75 12.02 6.62
N LEU A 32 -3.06 11.03 6.06
CA LEU A 32 -2.27 11.16 4.84
C LEU A 32 -2.99 10.49 3.66
N LYS A 33 -3.14 11.20 2.54
CA LYS A 33 -3.99 10.76 1.42
C LYS A 33 -3.28 10.86 0.08
N ILE A 34 -3.37 9.82 -0.76
CA ILE A 34 -2.96 9.85 -2.18
C ILE A 34 -4.20 9.99 -3.05
N GLY A 35 -4.14 10.89 -4.03
CA GLY A 35 -5.22 11.21 -4.95
C GLY A 35 -5.62 12.68 -4.88
N LYS A 36 -6.61 13.05 -5.69
CA LYS A 36 -7.18 14.40 -5.70
C LYS A 36 -8.42 14.38 -4.81
N SER A 37 -8.42 15.16 -3.73
CA SER A 37 -9.52 15.20 -2.74
C SER A 37 -10.90 15.41 -3.36
N GLU A 38 -10.97 16.13 -4.49
CA GLU A 38 -12.21 16.43 -5.20
C GLU A 38 -12.66 15.35 -6.18
N VAL A 39 -11.78 14.39 -6.50
CA VAL A 39 -12.05 13.35 -7.52
C VAL A 39 -12.10 11.98 -6.88
N LYS A 40 -10.98 11.56 -6.27
CA LYS A 40 -10.83 10.24 -5.68
C LYS A 40 -9.56 10.17 -4.84
N VAL A 41 -9.68 9.57 -3.65
CA VAL A 41 -8.57 9.15 -2.82
C VAL A 41 -8.33 7.67 -3.06
N PHE A 42 -7.10 7.28 -3.38
CA PHE A 42 -6.71 5.89 -3.61
C PHE A 42 -6.03 5.25 -2.42
N VAL A 43 -5.28 6.03 -1.65
CA VAL A 43 -4.60 5.57 -0.43
C VAL A 43 -4.92 6.56 0.67
N ASN A 44 -5.31 6.09 1.84
CA ASN A 44 -5.50 6.89 3.03
C ASN A 44 -4.89 6.17 4.23
N LEU A 45 -3.93 6.80 4.89
CA LEU A 45 -3.40 6.36 6.19
C LEU A 45 -3.95 7.31 7.25
N ASP A 46 -4.74 6.80 8.18
CA ASP A 46 -5.24 7.60 9.29
C ASP A 46 -4.22 7.69 10.45
N PRO A 47 -4.43 8.60 11.42
CA PRO A 47 -3.53 8.77 12.56
C PRO A 47 -3.33 7.50 13.40
N GLU A 48 -4.31 6.61 13.43
CA GLU A 48 -4.25 5.34 14.16
C GLU A 48 -3.54 4.22 13.38
N GLY A 49 -3.07 4.50 12.17
CA GLY A 49 -2.32 3.58 11.34
C GLY A 49 -3.19 2.67 10.47
N LEU A 50 -4.48 2.94 10.33
CA LEU A 50 -5.34 2.21 9.40
C LEU A 50 -5.07 2.69 7.98
N LEU A 51 -4.45 1.82 7.19
CA LEU A 51 -4.20 2.02 5.77
C LEU A 51 -5.39 1.51 4.96
N LYS A 52 -6.11 2.42 4.30
CA LYS A 52 -7.18 2.12 3.35
C LYS A 52 -6.66 2.30 1.93
N ILE A 53 -6.79 1.27 1.12
CA ILE A 53 -6.40 1.28 -0.29
C ILE A 53 -7.66 1.01 -1.12
N GLU A 54 -8.09 2.01 -1.88
CA GLU A 54 -9.34 1.97 -2.62
C GLU A 54 -9.24 1.18 -3.93
N ALA A 55 -10.37 0.61 -4.35
CA ALA A 55 -10.49 -0.02 -5.65
C ALA A 55 -10.06 0.94 -6.78
N GLY A 56 -9.27 0.42 -7.71
CA GLY A 56 -8.66 1.17 -8.81
C GLY A 56 -7.21 1.58 -8.56
N TYR A 57 -6.68 1.44 -7.34
CA TYR A 57 -5.25 1.63 -7.08
C TYR A 57 -4.42 0.60 -7.87
N ALA A 58 -3.42 1.08 -8.60
CA ALA A 58 -2.50 0.25 -9.39
C ALA A 58 -1.11 0.25 -8.75
N TRP A 59 -0.43 -0.90 -8.76
CA TRP A 59 0.88 -1.08 -8.14
C TRP A 59 1.74 -2.09 -8.91
N ASP A 60 3.04 -2.09 -8.64
CA ASP A 60 4.04 -2.84 -9.41
C ASP A 60 4.21 -4.28 -8.93
N GLY A 61 3.65 -4.58 -7.77
CA GLY A 61 3.73 -5.90 -7.16
C GLY A 61 5.09 -6.18 -6.55
N PRO A 62 5.34 -7.45 -6.18
CA PRO A 62 6.62 -7.83 -5.60
C PRO A 62 7.80 -7.58 -6.55
N SER A 63 8.89 -7.04 -6.02
CA SER A 63 10.18 -6.83 -6.70
C SER A 63 11.26 -7.77 -6.14
N GLY A 64 11.94 -8.53 -6.99
CA GLY A 64 13.07 -9.42 -6.62
C GLY A 64 12.82 -10.91 -6.90
N PRO A 65 13.77 -11.81 -6.56
CA PRO A 65 13.63 -13.26 -6.68
C PRO A 65 12.74 -13.78 -5.53
N THR A 66 11.44 -13.53 -5.66
CA THR A 66 10.45 -13.87 -4.65
C THR A 66 9.42 -14.79 -5.26
N ILE A 67 9.04 -15.84 -4.52
CA ILE A 67 7.94 -16.71 -4.93
C ILE A 67 6.65 -15.90 -4.82
N ASP A 68 5.93 -15.78 -5.94
CA ASP A 68 4.63 -15.10 -6.02
C ASP A 68 3.56 -15.89 -5.22
N THR A 69 3.63 -15.80 -3.90
CA THR A 69 2.59 -16.30 -3.02
C THR A 69 1.50 -15.26 -2.87
N LYS A 70 0.25 -15.70 -2.66
CA LYS A 70 -0.89 -14.79 -2.43
C LYS A 70 -0.66 -13.84 -1.24
N THR A 71 0.14 -14.26 -0.26
CA THR A 71 0.56 -13.43 0.88
C THR A 71 1.53 -12.34 0.45
N PHE A 72 2.50 -12.67 -0.41
CA PHE A 72 3.49 -11.71 -0.86
C PHE A 72 2.92 -10.63 -1.78
N ILE A 73 1.98 -10.99 -2.67
CA ILE A 73 1.27 -9.99 -3.49
C ILE A 73 0.51 -9.00 -2.60
N ARG A 74 -0.13 -9.47 -1.53
CA ARG A 74 -0.79 -8.60 -0.54
C ARG A 74 0.21 -7.73 0.22
N GLY A 75 1.36 -8.28 0.60
CA GLY A 75 2.43 -7.52 1.24
C GLY A 75 2.96 -6.41 0.33
N SER A 76 3.17 -6.71 -0.95
CA SER A 76 3.64 -5.74 -1.95
C SER A 76 2.65 -4.58 -2.16
N LEU A 77 1.34 -4.83 -2.08
CA LEU A 77 0.32 -3.80 -2.17
C LEU A 77 0.45 -2.78 -1.02
N ILE A 78 0.61 -3.27 0.21
CA ILE A 78 0.77 -2.44 1.41
C ILE A 78 2.07 -1.63 1.31
N HIS A 79 3.16 -2.31 0.91
CA HIS A 79 4.47 -1.70 0.74
C HIS A 79 4.47 -0.58 -0.29
N ASP A 80 3.93 -0.82 -1.49
CA ASP A 80 3.84 0.18 -2.55
C ASP A 80 2.98 1.39 -2.15
N ALA A 81 1.86 1.16 -1.44
CA ALA A 81 1.00 2.24 -0.95
C ALA A 81 1.71 3.15 0.08
N LEU A 82 2.48 2.56 1.01
CA LEU A 82 3.29 3.33 1.97
C LEU A 82 4.43 4.07 1.26
N TYR A 83 5.08 3.43 0.30
CA TYR A 83 6.12 4.06 -0.50
C TYR A 83 5.58 5.19 -1.39
N GLN A 84 4.33 5.09 -1.87
CA GLN A 84 3.69 6.17 -2.61
C GLN A 84 3.45 7.39 -1.71
N LEU A 85 3.02 7.19 -0.45
CA LEU A 85 2.93 8.26 0.55
C LEU A 85 4.27 8.95 0.80
N MET A 86 5.37 8.19 0.80
CA MET A 86 6.72 8.74 0.94
C MET A 86 7.19 9.47 -0.32
N ARG A 87 6.88 8.94 -1.51
CA ARG A 87 7.23 9.55 -2.80
C ARG A 87 6.51 10.89 -3.02
N GLU A 88 5.29 11.02 -2.51
CA GLU A 88 4.52 12.27 -2.53
C GLU A 88 4.81 13.18 -1.31
N GLU A 89 5.85 12.89 -0.52
CA GLU A 89 6.29 13.67 0.64
C GLU A 89 5.22 13.84 1.74
N LYS A 90 4.21 12.96 1.75
CA LYS A 90 3.14 12.96 2.77
C LYS A 90 3.55 12.18 4.02
N LEU A 91 4.37 11.15 3.82
CA LEU A 91 4.93 10.33 4.90
C LEU A 91 6.45 10.51 4.90
N ASP A 92 7.03 10.85 6.05
CA ASP A 92 8.47 11.02 6.16
C ASP A 92 9.21 9.71 5.82
N ARG A 93 9.95 9.75 4.71
CA ARG A 93 10.69 8.58 4.22
C ARG A 93 11.82 8.18 5.17
N ILE A 94 12.51 9.12 5.79
CA ILE A 94 13.64 8.85 6.68
C ILE A 94 13.12 8.13 7.92
N LYS A 95 11.97 8.58 8.45
CA LYS A 95 11.35 8.02 9.66
C LYS A 95 10.68 6.67 9.44
N TYR A 96 9.99 6.47 8.31
CA TYR A 96 9.05 5.35 8.15
C TYR A 96 9.43 4.30 7.10
N ARG A 97 10.51 4.50 6.33
CA ARG A 97 10.96 3.51 5.32
C ARG A 97 11.20 2.14 5.94
N GLU A 98 11.89 2.08 7.08
CA GLU A 98 12.21 0.81 7.73
C GLU A 98 10.95 0.08 8.20
N ASN A 99 9.96 0.80 8.75
CA ASN A 99 8.68 0.19 9.14
C ASN A 99 7.96 -0.43 7.94
N ALA A 100 7.95 0.25 6.79
CA ALA A 100 7.34 -0.28 5.56
C ALA A 100 8.06 -1.54 5.06
N ASP A 101 9.40 -1.54 5.06
CA ASP A 101 10.20 -2.69 4.65
C ASP A 101 10.05 -3.88 5.61
N GLN A 102 9.98 -3.63 6.92
CA GLN A 102 9.72 -4.65 7.94
C GLN A 102 8.32 -5.24 7.81
N LEU A 103 7.30 -4.41 7.51
CA LEU A 103 5.94 -4.89 7.24
C LEU A 103 5.92 -5.86 6.07
N LEU A 104 6.62 -5.58 4.97
CA LEU A 104 6.70 -6.48 3.81
C LEU A 104 7.27 -7.86 4.19
N LYS A 105 8.33 -7.89 5.01
CA LYS A 105 8.95 -9.13 5.49
C LYS A 105 8.00 -10.03 6.29
N LYS A 106 6.97 -9.46 6.95
CA LYS A 106 5.93 -10.25 7.66
C LYS A 106 5.03 -11.06 6.70
N PHE A 107 5.09 -10.83 5.39
CA PHE A 107 4.27 -11.51 4.37
C PHE A 107 5.05 -12.47 3.45
N VAL A 108 6.38 -12.52 3.59
CA VAL A 108 7.29 -13.43 2.86
C VAL A 108 7.30 -14.80 3.52
#